data_AF-A0A949PEE6-F1
#
_entry.id   AF-A0A949PEE6-F1
#
_cell.length_a   1.000
_cell.length_b   1.000
_cell.length_c   1.000
_cell.angle_alpha   90.00
_cell.angle_beta   90.00
_cell.angle_gamma   90.00
#
_symmetry.space_group_name_H-M   'P 1'
#
loop_
_entity.id
_entity.type
_entity.pdbx_description
1 polymer ?
#
loop_
_entity_poly.entity_id
_entity_poly.type
_entity_poly.pdbx_seq_one_letter_code
_entity_poly.pdbx_strand_id
1 'polypeptide(L)'
;TERNARSTTSRTHIHKTRCAQSAQEQQPQEQAPPQEPQRIRELHPNITKHQEQSKSPLQKLFLITDFYRDYYDYSQELGGCPILNVGVDSKNQSDSLLSQVRYVITKTQNNIAKLIEWGKIDGEIKPSVDATLFAKNLYSRIEGAIFMTYTMDDKSYLLEAMNEIDELIKNNIQL
;
A
#
# COMPACT_ATOMS: atom_id res chain seq x y z
N THR A 1 46.81 34.47 -61.20
CA THR A 1 46.96 35.18 -59.92
C THR A 1 45.58 35.76 -59.63
N GLU A 2 44.78 35.28 -58.69
CA GLU A 2 45.03 34.90 -57.29
C GLU A 2 44.16 33.69 -56.89
N ARG A 3 44.64 32.93 -55.89
CA ARG A 3 43.87 31.94 -55.13
C ARG A 3 43.76 32.45 -53.70
N ASN A 4 42.68 31.97 -53.06
CA ASN A 4 42.56 31.60 -51.64
C ASN A 4 41.98 32.65 -50.68
N ALA A 5 40.77 32.37 -50.19
CA ALA A 5 40.49 32.38 -48.75
C ALA A 5 39.21 31.58 -48.46
N ARG A 6 39.35 30.54 -47.63
CA ARG A 6 38.26 29.83 -46.96
C ARG A 6 37.63 30.74 -45.90
N SER A 7 36.32 30.63 -45.69
CA SER A 7 35.70 30.93 -44.41
C SER A 7 34.49 30.02 -44.19
N THR A 8 34.54 29.32 -43.07
CA THR A 8 33.63 28.31 -42.52
C THR A 8 32.61 28.94 -41.58
N THR A 9 31.31 28.76 -41.82
CA THR A 9 30.24 28.87 -40.79
C THR A 9 28.93 28.40 -41.45
N SER A 10 28.02 27.62 -40.88
CA SER A 10 27.99 26.67 -39.78
C SER A 10 26.73 25.80 -40.04
N ARG A 11 26.88 24.48 -39.97
CA ARG A 11 25.78 23.50 -40.06
C ARG A 11 24.89 23.63 -38.81
N THR A 12 23.79 24.36 -38.89
CA THR A 12 22.79 24.34 -37.80
C THR A 12 21.35 24.58 -38.25
N HIS A 13 20.91 24.01 -39.38
CA HIS A 13 19.50 24.14 -39.81
C HIS A 13 18.83 22.90 -40.40
N ILE A 14 19.39 21.69 -40.22
CA ILE A 14 18.76 20.44 -40.72
C ILE A 14 18.34 19.49 -39.57
N HIS A 15 17.92 20.03 -38.42
CA HIS A 15 17.40 19.22 -37.30
C HIS A 15 16.01 19.60 -36.81
N LYS A 16 15.29 20.45 -37.55
CA LYS A 16 13.84 20.61 -37.35
C LYS A 16 13.15 19.84 -38.47
N THR A 17 12.09 19.08 -38.14
CA THR A 17 11.20 18.31 -39.04
C THR A 17 11.36 16.78 -39.08
N ARG A 18 11.66 16.10 -37.96
CA ARG A 18 11.34 14.64 -37.84
C ARG A 18 11.16 14.08 -36.42
N CYS A 19 10.60 14.83 -35.48
CA CYS A 19 10.21 14.32 -34.15
C CYS A 19 8.81 14.77 -33.70
N ALA A 20 7.89 14.97 -34.65
CA ALA A 20 6.50 15.27 -34.35
C ALA A 20 5.61 14.20 -34.98
N GLN A 21 5.63 12.99 -34.42
CA GLN A 21 4.59 11.98 -34.62
C GLN A 21 4.65 10.95 -33.48
N SER A 22 3.52 10.86 -32.78
CA SER A 22 3.07 9.82 -31.84
C SER A 22 3.91 9.59 -30.56
N ALA A 23 3.87 10.55 -29.63
CA ALA A 23 3.76 10.21 -28.22
C ALA A 23 2.26 10.19 -27.88
N GLN A 24 1.60 9.05 -28.10
CA GLN A 24 0.31 8.80 -27.44
C GLN A 24 0.65 8.49 -25.98
N GLU A 25 0.26 9.39 -25.09
CA GLU A 25 0.20 9.13 -23.65
C GLU A 25 -0.68 7.89 -23.44
N GLN A 26 -0.03 6.76 -23.18
CA GLN A 26 -0.72 5.58 -22.67
C GLN A 26 -1.15 5.93 -21.25
N GLN A 27 -2.44 6.24 -21.08
CA GLN A 27 -3.10 6.17 -19.79
C GLN A 27 -2.77 4.80 -19.17
N PRO A 28 -2.42 4.70 -17.87
CA PRO A 28 -2.20 3.42 -17.25
C PRO A 28 -3.49 2.61 -17.38
N GLN A 29 -3.43 1.50 -18.13
CA GLN A 29 -4.52 0.54 -18.14
C GLN A 29 -4.60 -0.04 -16.73
N GLU A 30 -5.66 0.30 -16.00
CA GLU A 30 -5.99 -0.36 -14.75
C GLU A 30 -6.32 -1.82 -15.08
N GLN A 31 -5.31 -2.69 -14.91
CA GLN A 31 -5.47 -4.12 -15.09
C GLN A 31 -6.57 -4.61 -14.15
N ALA A 32 -7.50 -5.41 -14.69
CA ALA A 32 -8.52 -6.05 -13.88
C ALA A 32 -7.85 -6.80 -12.72
N PRO A 33 -8.39 -6.70 -11.49
CA PRO A 33 -7.79 -7.34 -10.33
C PRO A 33 -7.63 -8.85 -10.61
N PRO A 34 -6.46 -9.43 -10.32
CA PRO A 34 -6.29 -10.86 -10.48
C PRO A 34 -7.28 -11.59 -9.56
N GLN A 35 -7.86 -12.68 -10.03
CA GLN A 35 -8.85 -13.48 -9.29
C GLN A 35 -8.22 -13.96 -7.98
N GLU A 36 -8.67 -13.44 -6.84
CA GLU A 36 -8.12 -13.79 -5.53
C GLU A 36 -8.42 -15.27 -5.19
N PRO A 37 -7.47 -16.04 -4.62
CA PRO A 37 -7.73 -17.39 -4.13
C PRO A 37 -8.80 -17.30 -3.03
N GLN A 38 -9.74 -18.26 -2.97
CA GLN A 38 -10.88 -18.23 -2.03
C GLN A 38 -10.46 -17.94 -0.57
N ARG A 39 -9.32 -18.50 -0.12
CA ARG A 39 -8.77 -18.25 1.23
C ARG A 39 -8.41 -16.79 1.51
N ILE A 40 -8.07 -16.00 0.48
CA ILE A 40 -7.73 -14.57 0.59
C ILE A 40 -8.99 -13.70 0.62
N ARG A 41 -10.08 -14.17 0.01
CA ARG A 41 -11.32 -13.41 -0.21
C ARG A 41 -12.13 -13.15 1.06
N GLU A 42 -12.00 -14.01 2.07
CA GLU A 42 -12.91 -14.02 3.23
C GLU A 42 -12.60 -12.96 4.28
N LEU A 43 -11.42 -12.32 4.25
CA LEU A 43 -11.04 -11.37 5.30
C LEU A 43 -11.51 -9.92 5.07
N HIS A 44 -11.51 -9.47 3.82
CA HIS A 44 -11.69 -8.06 3.47
C HIS A 44 -13.08 -7.43 3.76
N PRO A 45 -14.24 -8.13 3.71
CA PRO A 45 -15.53 -7.45 3.90
C PRO A 45 -15.77 -6.97 5.35
N ASN A 46 -15.14 -7.61 6.33
CA ASN A 46 -15.44 -7.32 7.74
C ASN A 46 -14.76 -6.05 8.25
N ILE A 47 -13.51 -5.77 7.83
CA ILE A 47 -12.81 -4.55 8.24
C ILE A 47 -13.46 -3.30 7.65
N THR A 48 -13.87 -3.32 6.38
CA THR A 48 -14.55 -2.17 5.76
C THR A 48 -15.84 -1.85 6.49
N LYS A 49 -16.64 -2.87 6.81
CA LYS A 49 -17.86 -2.72 7.62
C LYS A 49 -17.56 -2.19 9.02
N HIS A 50 -16.50 -2.66 9.67
CA HIS A 50 -16.10 -2.17 10.98
C HIS A 50 -15.73 -0.68 10.96
N GLN A 51 -15.06 -0.23 9.89
CA GLN A 51 -14.73 1.18 9.69
C GLN A 51 -15.95 2.07 9.43
N GLU A 52 -17.11 1.54 9.07
CA GLU A 52 -18.36 2.32 8.88
C GLU A 52 -18.94 2.85 10.21
N GLN A 53 -18.44 2.37 11.35
CA GLN A 53 -18.81 2.89 12.67
C GLN A 53 -18.45 4.36 12.89
N SER A 54 -17.56 4.93 12.05
CA SER A 54 -17.23 6.35 12.10
C SER A 54 -17.09 6.98 10.71
N LYS A 55 -17.35 8.28 10.65
CA LYS A 55 -17.09 9.14 9.50
C LYS A 55 -15.72 9.85 9.58
N SER A 56 -15.12 9.94 10.77
CA SER A 56 -13.81 10.58 10.96
C SER A 56 -12.71 9.69 10.37
N PRO A 57 -11.83 10.23 9.49
CA PRO A 57 -10.70 9.49 8.94
C PRO A 57 -9.72 8.99 10.01
N LEU A 58 -9.45 9.82 11.02
CA LEU A 58 -8.61 9.43 12.15
C LEU A 58 -9.23 8.29 12.94
N GLN A 59 -10.54 8.37 13.24
CA GLN A 59 -11.24 7.29 13.92
C GLN A 59 -11.26 6.00 13.08
N LYS A 60 -11.35 6.11 11.75
CA LYS A 60 -11.24 4.93 10.86
C LYS A 60 -9.87 4.26 10.94
N LEU A 61 -8.78 4.99 11.25
CA LEU A 61 -7.48 4.38 11.53
C LEU A 61 -7.48 3.62 12.85
N PHE A 62 -8.05 4.18 13.92
CA PHE A 62 -8.23 3.46 15.20
C PHE A 62 -9.16 2.24 15.08
N LEU A 63 -10.13 2.28 14.17
CA LEU A 63 -10.98 1.11 13.90
C LEU A 63 -10.22 -0.02 13.19
N ILE A 64 -9.09 0.26 12.52
CA ILE A 64 -8.23 -0.80 11.99
C ILE A 64 -7.59 -1.57 13.16
N THR A 65 -6.98 -0.86 14.11
CA THR A 65 -6.34 -1.51 15.26
C THR A 65 -7.36 -2.24 16.11
N ASP A 66 -8.52 -1.64 16.36
CA ASP A 66 -9.63 -2.26 17.07
C ASP A 66 -10.06 -3.59 16.43
N PHE A 67 -10.27 -3.61 15.10
CA PHE A 67 -10.58 -4.84 14.37
C PHE A 67 -9.50 -5.92 14.55
N TYR A 68 -8.23 -5.52 14.52
CA TYR A 68 -7.12 -6.47 14.64
C TYR A 68 -6.90 -7.01 16.07
N ARG A 69 -7.46 -6.38 17.12
CA ARG A 69 -7.34 -6.90 18.50
C ARG A 69 -8.01 -8.25 18.68
N ASP A 70 -9.15 -8.46 18.00
CA ASP A 70 -9.92 -9.70 18.06
C ASP A 70 -9.70 -10.60 16.83
N TYR A 71 -8.77 -10.23 15.95
CA TYR A 71 -8.54 -10.91 14.67
C TYR A 71 -8.10 -12.38 14.83
N TYR A 72 -7.43 -12.72 15.93
CA TYR A 72 -7.07 -14.11 16.17
C TYR A 72 -8.31 -15.01 16.24
N ASP A 73 -9.35 -14.58 16.95
CA ASP A 73 -10.59 -15.37 17.08
C ASP A 73 -11.31 -15.53 15.73
N TYR A 74 -11.13 -14.56 14.83
CA TYR A 74 -11.65 -14.62 13.46
C TYR A 74 -10.85 -15.55 12.53
N SER A 75 -9.53 -15.53 12.62
CA SER A 75 -8.64 -16.17 11.63
C SER A 75 -8.03 -17.49 12.10
N GLN A 76 -8.41 -17.98 13.28
CA GLN A 76 -8.01 -19.29 13.80
C GLN A 76 -8.30 -20.42 12.79
N GLU A 77 -9.48 -20.45 12.18
CA GLU A 77 -9.86 -21.47 11.20
C GLU A 77 -9.01 -21.41 9.91
N LEU A 78 -8.41 -20.25 9.63
CA LEU A 78 -7.54 -20.03 8.47
C LEU A 78 -6.06 -20.37 8.76
N GLY A 79 -5.70 -20.62 10.02
CA GLY A 79 -4.31 -20.86 10.43
C GLY A 79 -3.42 -19.62 10.29
N GLY A 80 -3.98 -18.42 10.46
CA GLY A 80 -3.25 -17.15 10.38
C GLY A 80 -3.66 -16.28 9.19
N CYS A 81 -2.78 -15.36 8.78
CA CYS A 81 -3.01 -14.49 7.63
C CYS A 81 -2.70 -15.20 6.30
N PRO A 82 -3.68 -15.40 5.41
CA PRO A 82 -3.44 -16.04 4.12
C PRO A 82 -2.48 -15.24 3.24
N ILE A 83 -2.45 -13.90 3.36
CA ILE A 83 -1.51 -13.05 2.62
C ILE A 83 -0.06 -13.35 2.98
N LEU A 84 0.21 -13.49 4.29
CA LEU A 84 1.54 -13.82 4.77
C LEU A 84 1.96 -15.21 4.32
N ASN A 85 1.11 -16.22 4.57
CA ASN A 85 1.41 -17.62 4.29
C ASN A 85 1.64 -17.85 2.79
N VAL A 86 0.70 -17.39 1.93
CA VAL A 86 0.81 -17.55 0.46
C VAL A 86 1.92 -16.67 -0.10
N GLY A 87 2.16 -15.50 0.48
CA GLY A 87 3.17 -14.56 0.00
C GLY A 87 4.59 -15.11 0.06
N VAL A 88 4.98 -15.70 1.19
CA VAL A 88 6.31 -16.29 1.35
C VAL A 88 6.46 -17.53 0.47
N ASP A 89 5.48 -18.43 0.47
CA ASP A 89 5.54 -19.69 -0.28
C ASP A 89 5.56 -19.47 -1.80
N SER A 90 4.78 -18.50 -2.30
CA SER A 90 4.69 -18.22 -3.74
C SER A 90 5.96 -17.64 -4.34
N LYS A 91 6.87 -17.08 -3.52
CA LYS A 91 8.04 -16.31 -3.99
C LYS A 91 8.94 -17.06 -4.97
N ASN A 92 9.08 -18.37 -4.78
CA ASN A 92 9.90 -19.25 -5.62
C ASN A 92 9.07 -20.35 -6.32
N GLN A 93 7.74 -20.29 -6.24
CA GLN A 93 6.87 -21.35 -6.73
C GLN A 93 5.84 -20.88 -7.77
N SER A 94 5.32 -19.65 -7.65
CA SER A 94 4.25 -19.16 -8.51
C SER A 94 4.22 -17.64 -8.60
N ASP A 95 4.65 -17.11 -9.76
CA ASP A 95 4.58 -15.68 -10.05
C ASP A 95 3.13 -15.15 -10.09
N SER A 96 2.18 -16.00 -10.48
CA SER A 96 0.75 -15.65 -10.52
C SER A 96 0.19 -15.42 -9.11
N LEU A 97 0.45 -16.34 -8.18
CA LEU A 97 0.03 -16.19 -6.79
C LEU A 97 0.75 -15.03 -6.10
N LEU A 98 2.06 -14.88 -6.35
CA LEU A 98 2.83 -13.76 -5.82
C LEU A 98 2.27 -12.41 -6.29
N SER A 99 1.82 -12.32 -7.54
CA SER A 99 1.20 -11.12 -8.09
C SER A 99 -0.14 -10.80 -7.43
N GLN A 100 -0.95 -11.82 -7.11
CA GLN A 100 -2.20 -11.66 -6.36
C GLN A 100 -1.95 -11.15 -4.94
N VAL A 101 -1.00 -11.76 -4.23
CA VAL A 101 -0.59 -11.33 -2.88
C VAL A 101 -0.12 -9.86 -2.91
N ARG A 102 0.76 -9.51 -3.86
CA ARG A 102 1.24 -8.14 -4.02
C ARG A 102 0.12 -7.15 -4.30
N TYR A 103 -0.86 -7.54 -5.11
CA TYR A 103 -2.03 -6.72 -5.39
C TYR A 103 -2.81 -6.42 -4.11
N VAL A 104 -3.10 -7.42 -3.28
CA VAL A 104 -3.85 -7.24 -2.03
C VAL A 104 -3.07 -6.38 -1.03
N ILE A 105 -1.77 -6.62 -0.86
CA ILE A 105 -0.90 -5.79 0.00
C ILE A 105 -0.93 -4.34 -0.46
N THR A 106 -0.70 -4.10 -1.76
CA THR A 106 -0.66 -2.75 -2.33
C THR A 106 -2.00 -2.04 -2.19
N LYS A 107 -3.11 -2.74 -2.46
CA LYS A 107 -4.47 -2.20 -2.29
C LYS A 107 -4.76 -1.80 -0.84
N THR A 108 -4.38 -2.65 0.11
CA THR A 108 -4.59 -2.40 1.54
C THR A 108 -3.78 -1.20 2.02
N GLN A 109 -2.49 -1.14 1.68
CA GLN A 109 -1.63 0.00 1.99
C GLN A 109 -2.15 1.30 1.35
N ASN A 110 -2.60 1.26 0.09
CA ASN A 110 -3.18 2.42 -0.57
C ASN A 110 -4.48 2.90 0.11
N ASN A 111 -5.31 1.98 0.61
CA ASN A 111 -6.52 2.36 1.35
C ASN A 111 -6.18 3.06 2.68
N ILE A 112 -5.18 2.56 3.41
CA ILE A 112 -4.68 3.22 4.63
C ILE A 112 -4.12 4.60 4.29
N ALA A 113 -3.30 4.71 3.25
CA ALA A 113 -2.74 5.99 2.82
C ALA A 113 -3.83 7.01 2.45
N LYS A 114 -4.89 6.57 1.77
CA LYS A 114 -6.05 7.43 1.46
C LYS A 114 -6.78 7.93 2.71
N LEU A 115 -6.90 7.12 3.76
CA LEU A 115 -7.47 7.57 5.04
C LEU A 115 -6.62 8.66 5.69
N ILE A 116 -5.30 8.53 5.61
CA ILE A 116 -4.37 9.53 6.15
C ILE A 116 -4.48 10.84 5.36
N GLU A 117 -4.47 10.78 4.03
CA GLU A 117 -4.63 11.97 3.19
C GLU A 117 -5.98 12.65 3.41
N TRP A 118 -7.05 11.87 3.58
CA TRP A 118 -8.35 12.43 3.93
C TRP A 118 -8.33 13.09 5.32
N GLY A 119 -7.75 12.46 6.33
CA GLY A 119 -7.62 13.07 7.65
C GLY A 119 -6.79 14.36 7.66
N LYS A 120 -5.83 14.51 6.75
CA LYS A 120 -5.11 15.79 6.56
C LYS A 120 -6.03 16.89 6.02
N ILE A 121 -6.87 16.55 5.05
CA ILE A 121 -7.84 17.48 4.46
C ILE A 121 -8.87 17.92 5.50
N ASP A 122 -9.35 16.99 6.32
CA ASP A 122 -10.34 17.24 7.37
C ASP A 122 -9.72 17.90 8.63
N GLY A 123 -8.40 18.08 8.67
CA GLY A 123 -7.70 18.74 9.78
C GLY A 123 -7.57 17.87 11.04
N GLU A 124 -7.72 16.55 10.92
CA GLU A 124 -7.56 15.59 12.03
C GLU A 124 -6.12 15.05 12.12
N ILE A 125 -5.36 15.11 11.02
CA ILE A 125 -4.02 14.55 10.88
C ILE A 125 -3.01 15.64 10.48
N LYS A 126 -1.81 15.59 11.07
CA LYS A 126 -0.68 16.46 10.77
C LYS A 126 -0.35 16.46 9.26
N PRO A 127 -0.27 17.62 8.59
CA PRO A 127 0.06 17.71 7.17
C PRO A 127 1.43 17.12 6.79
N SER A 128 2.37 17.07 7.75
CA SER A 128 3.74 16.57 7.56
C SER A 128 3.85 15.04 7.50
N VAL A 129 2.77 14.30 7.80
CA VAL A 129 2.79 12.83 7.80
C VAL A 129 2.98 12.31 6.38
N ASP A 130 3.95 11.42 6.15
CA ASP A 130 4.03 10.66 4.90
C ASP A 130 3.04 9.49 4.97
N ALA A 131 1.93 9.60 4.24
CA ALA A 131 0.86 8.60 4.25
C ALA A 131 1.30 7.24 3.71
N THR A 132 2.17 7.21 2.69
CA THR A 132 2.63 5.95 2.08
C THR A 132 3.57 5.23 3.03
N LEU A 133 4.52 5.97 3.62
CA LEU A 133 5.46 5.41 4.60
C LEU A 133 4.72 4.91 5.84
N PHE A 134 3.77 5.69 6.37
CA PHE A 134 3.01 5.24 7.53
C PHE A 134 2.15 4.02 7.22
N ALA A 135 1.45 3.99 6.07
CA ALA A 135 0.66 2.84 5.67
C ALA A 135 1.49 1.56 5.56
N LYS A 136 2.68 1.65 4.96
CA LYS A 136 3.63 0.54 4.89
C LYS A 136 4.05 0.07 6.29
N ASN A 137 4.44 1.01 7.15
CA ASN A 137 4.90 0.74 8.51
C ASN A 137 3.80 0.15 9.41
N LEU A 138 2.56 0.62 9.26
CA LEU A 138 1.39 0.10 9.95
C LEU A 138 1.13 -1.35 9.52
N TYR A 139 1.03 -1.58 8.21
CA TYR A 139 0.74 -2.89 7.65
C TYR A 139 1.82 -3.92 8.02
N SER A 140 3.10 -3.55 7.97
CA SER A 140 4.19 -4.44 8.37
C SER A 140 4.14 -4.83 9.86
N ARG A 141 3.73 -3.93 10.75
CA ARG A 141 3.56 -4.24 12.18
C ARG A 141 2.42 -5.22 12.41
N ILE A 142 1.26 -4.98 11.77
CA ILE A 142 0.09 -5.86 11.88
C ILE A 142 0.45 -7.28 11.42
N GLU A 143 1.02 -7.45 10.22
CA GLU A 143 1.38 -8.77 9.69
C GLU A 143 2.44 -9.48 10.55
N GLY A 144 3.42 -8.74 11.08
CA GLY A 144 4.41 -9.29 12.01
C GLY A 144 3.80 -9.73 13.34
N ALA A 145 2.85 -8.97 13.88
CA ALA A 145 2.17 -9.31 15.11
C ALA A 145 1.23 -10.52 14.95
N ILE A 146 0.54 -10.63 13.81
CA ILE A 146 -0.23 -11.82 13.44
C ILE A 146 0.71 -13.03 13.38
N PHE A 147 1.82 -12.92 12.64
CA PHE A 147 2.81 -14.00 12.55
C PHE A 147 3.25 -14.51 13.93
N MET A 148 3.64 -13.59 14.82
CA MET A 148 4.10 -13.96 16.16
C MET A 148 2.98 -14.59 16.99
N THR A 149 1.77 -14.05 16.93
CA THR A 149 0.61 -14.58 17.65
C THR A 149 0.33 -16.03 17.28
N TYR A 150 0.32 -16.35 15.98
CA TYR A 150 0.05 -17.71 15.51
C TYR A 150 1.21 -18.67 15.76
N THR A 151 2.45 -18.19 15.63
CA THR A 151 3.64 -19.03 15.81
C THR A 151 3.90 -19.37 17.27
N MET A 152 3.63 -18.42 18.16
CA MET A 152 3.89 -18.55 19.60
C MET A 152 2.66 -18.99 20.40
N ASP A 153 1.49 -19.07 19.76
CA ASP A 153 0.19 -19.29 20.39
C ASP A 153 -0.09 -18.32 21.56
N ASP A 154 0.24 -17.04 21.33
CA ASP A 154 0.14 -15.98 22.33
C ASP A 154 -0.49 -14.71 21.74
N LYS A 155 -1.74 -14.43 22.13
CA LYS A 155 -2.51 -13.25 21.71
C LYS A 155 -1.88 -11.92 22.14
N SER A 156 -0.98 -11.93 23.12
CA SER A 156 -0.34 -10.71 23.62
C SER A 156 0.45 -9.98 22.53
N TYR A 157 1.06 -10.71 21.58
CA TYR A 157 1.79 -10.09 20.47
C TYR A 157 0.91 -9.16 19.63
N LEU A 158 -0.30 -9.61 19.27
CA LEU A 158 -1.23 -8.79 18.50
C LEU A 158 -1.79 -7.65 19.33
N LEU A 159 -2.18 -7.92 20.58
CA LEU A 159 -2.75 -6.92 21.47
C LEU A 159 -1.77 -5.76 21.74
N GLU A 160 -0.53 -6.06 22.07
CA GLU A 160 0.50 -5.06 22.34
C GLU A 160 0.90 -4.30 21.08
N ALA A 161 0.95 -4.94 19.93
CA ALA A 161 1.18 -4.25 18.66
C ALA A 161 0.06 -3.25 18.35
N MET A 162 -1.21 -3.60 18.62
CA MET A 162 -2.33 -2.66 18.41
C MET A 162 -2.28 -1.50 19.40
N ASN A 163 -1.86 -1.73 20.65
CA ASN A 163 -1.59 -0.66 21.62
C ASN A 163 -0.48 0.28 21.15
N GLU A 164 0.65 -0.26 20.68
CA GLU A 164 1.77 0.53 20.13
C GLU A 164 1.31 1.38 18.95
N ILE A 165 0.53 0.80 18.04
CA ILE A 165 0.00 1.52 16.88
C ILE A 165 -0.94 2.65 17.31
N ASP A 166 -1.84 2.42 18.27
CA ASP A 166 -2.72 3.49 18.77
C ASP A 166 -1.91 4.66 19.33
N GLU A 167 -0.86 4.37 20.08
CA GLU A 167 0.06 5.40 20.59
C GLU A 167 0.84 6.09 19.47
N LEU A 168 1.25 5.37 18.42
CA LEU A 168 1.86 5.98 17.24
C LEU A 168 0.90 6.93 16.52
N ILE A 169 -0.37 6.55 16.38
CA ILE A 169 -1.40 7.41 15.76
C ILE A 169 -1.58 8.68 16.59
N LYS A 170 -1.79 8.55 17.90
CA LYS A 170 -2.00 9.70 18.81
C LYS A 170 -0.79 10.64 18.84
N ASN A 171 0.41 10.10 19.02
CA ASN A 171 1.58 10.93 19.31
C ASN A 171 2.20 11.50 18.02
N ASN A 172 2.19 10.73 16.92
CA ASN A 172 2.97 11.09 15.74
C ASN A 172 2.12 11.57 14.56
N ILE A 173 0.81 11.26 14.53
CA ILE A 173 -0.04 11.53 13.36
C ILE A 173 -1.18 12.49 13.65
N GLN A 174 -1.91 12.27 14.74
CA GLN A 174 -3.02 13.13 15.13
C GLN A 174 -2.52 14.57 15.29
N LEU A 175 -3.32 15.53 14.77
CA LEU A 175 -3.04 16.96 14.83
C LEU A 175 -3.19 17.51 16.26
#